data_AF-A0A914PQ68-F1
#
_entry.id   AF-A0A914PQ68-F1
#
_cell.length_a   1.000
_cell.length_b   1.000
_cell.length_c   1.000
_cell.angle_alpha   90.00
_cell.angle_beta   90.00
_cell.angle_gamma   90.00
#
_symmetry.space_group_name_H-M   'P 1'
#
loop_
_entity.id
_entity.type
_entity.pdbx_description
1 polymer ?
#
loop_
_entity_poly.entity_id
_entity_poly.type
_entity_poly.pdbx_seq_one_letter_code
_entity_poly.pdbx_strand_id
1 'polypeptide(L)'
;MSGCAGADGTMCNGPSPSKSPINSPAFDCDTAKCPKGYKCAFGMMVECCEAEQYDAFQAAFAEKCPDGSNSAGSKDKGYFEAVFGETCADLVCKKGQKCVQVNKHFAKCCGGK
;
A
#
# COMPACT_ATOMS: atom_id res chain seq x y z
N MET A 1 -8.03 6.21 -19.76
CA MET A 1 -7.12 5.84 -18.66
C MET A 1 -6.97 7.05 -17.76
N SER A 2 -7.83 7.22 -16.76
CA SER A 2 -7.74 8.37 -15.85
C SER A 2 -8.17 7.93 -14.46
N GLY A 3 -7.22 7.33 -13.75
CA GLY A 3 -7.20 7.23 -12.29
C GLY A 3 -6.00 8.04 -11.80
N CYS A 4 -6.14 8.72 -10.67
CA CYS A 4 -5.06 9.47 -10.04
C CYS A 4 -4.00 8.56 -9.38
N ALA A 5 -4.11 7.23 -9.52
CA ALA A 5 -3.23 6.24 -8.89
C ALA A 5 -1.73 6.51 -9.04
N GLY A 6 -1.28 7.05 -10.19
CA GLY A 6 0.12 7.43 -10.40
C GLY A 6 0.55 8.74 -9.72
N ALA A 7 -0.42 9.54 -9.26
CA ALA A 7 -0.25 10.79 -8.53
C ALA A 7 -0.49 10.66 -7.02
N ASP A 8 -0.91 9.48 -6.54
CA ASP A 8 -1.11 9.18 -5.11
C ASP A 8 0.22 9.18 -4.31
N GLY A 9 1.34 9.41 -5.00
CA GLY A 9 2.67 9.55 -4.42
C GLY A 9 3.41 8.22 -4.37
N THR A 10 4.53 8.20 -3.63
CA THR A 10 5.30 6.98 -3.43
C THR A 10 4.83 6.21 -2.20
N MET A 11 4.64 4.90 -2.38
CA MET A 11 4.43 3.93 -1.29
C MET A 11 5.67 3.74 -0.41
N CYS A 12 6.82 4.26 -0.83
CA CYS A 12 8.09 4.15 -0.10
C CYS A 12 8.30 5.25 0.95
N ASN A 13 7.36 6.18 1.17
CA ASN A 13 7.45 7.27 2.17
C ASN A 13 7.22 6.84 3.63
N GLY A 14 7.74 5.69 4.03
CA GLY A 14 7.64 5.18 5.40
C GLY A 14 8.85 5.57 6.24
N PRO A 15 9.09 4.88 7.37
CA PRO A 15 10.18 5.23 8.29
C PRO A 15 11.57 5.12 7.64
N SER A 16 11.70 4.33 6.57
CA SER A 16 12.92 4.20 5.79
C SER A 16 12.80 4.97 4.47
N PRO A 17 13.76 5.83 4.10
CA PRO A 17 13.72 6.54 2.83
C PRO A 17 13.85 5.57 1.66
N SER A 18 13.16 5.89 0.56
CA SER A 18 13.28 5.14 -0.69
C SER A 18 14.69 5.28 -1.29
N LYS A 19 15.08 4.27 -2.07
CA LYS A 19 16.37 4.26 -2.77
C LYS A 19 16.16 4.24 -4.27
N SER A 20 17.05 4.88 -5.01
CA SER A 20 17.06 4.72 -6.47
C SER A 20 17.50 3.30 -6.86
N PRO A 21 17.00 2.77 -7.99
CA PRO A 21 17.49 1.52 -8.56
C PRO A 21 19.00 1.57 -8.82
N ILE A 22 19.68 0.43 -8.66
CA ILE A 22 21.12 0.31 -8.91
C ILE A 22 21.46 0.58 -10.38
N ASN A 23 20.55 0.24 -11.29
CA ASN A 23 20.70 0.42 -12.74
C ASN A 23 19.88 1.60 -13.28
N SER A 24 19.80 2.70 -12.54
CA SER A 24 19.13 3.91 -13.00
C SER A 24 19.78 4.48 -14.29
N PRO A 25 18.99 4.91 -15.29
CA PRO A 25 17.53 4.99 -15.29
C PRO A 25 16.86 3.64 -15.57
N ALA A 26 15.96 3.24 -14.67
CA ALA A 26 15.01 2.16 -14.90
C ALA A 26 13.61 2.79 -14.99
N PHE A 27 12.83 2.40 -16.00
CA PHE A 27 11.50 2.97 -16.28
C PHE A 27 10.35 2.09 -15.80
N ASP A 28 10.65 0.84 -15.44
CA ASP A 28 9.69 -0.12 -14.92
C ASP A 28 10.36 -1.02 -13.84
N CYS A 29 9.53 -1.76 -13.11
CA CYS A 29 10.00 -2.71 -12.12
C CYS A 29 10.49 -4.05 -12.69
N ASP A 30 10.27 -4.31 -13.98
CA ASP A 30 10.77 -5.53 -14.66
C ASP A 30 12.27 -5.42 -14.94
N THR A 31 12.74 -4.21 -15.22
CA THR A 31 14.13 -3.89 -15.54
C THR A 31 14.92 -3.37 -14.34
N ALA A 32 14.26 -2.80 -13.33
CA ALA A 32 14.92 -2.22 -12.17
C ALA A 32 15.57 -3.26 -11.24
N LYS A 33 16.81 -2.99 -10.82
CA LYS A 33 17.55 -3.77 -9.83
C LYS A 33 17.60 -3.02 -8.52
N CYS A 34 16.88 -3.52 -7.52
CA CYS A 34 16.90 -2.99 -6.17
C CYS A 34 18.01 -3.63 -5.31
N PRO A 35 18.58 -2.87 -4.35
CA PRO A 35 19.53 -3.42 -3.39
C PRO A 35 18.88 -4.51 -2.51
N LYS A 36 19.72 -5.36 -1.91
CA LYS A 36 19.24 -6.45 -1.04
C LYS A 36 18.37 -5.90 0.09
N GLY A 37 17.21 -6.51 0.31
CA GLY A 37 16.23 -6.06 1.30
C GLY A 37 15.26 -5.00 0.80
N TYR A 38 15.35 -4.61 -0.48
CA TYR A 38 14.43 -3.66 -1.12
C TYR A 38 13.64 -4.33 -2.25
N LYS A 39 12.39 -3.91 -2.40
CA LYS A 39 11.48 -4.30 -3.48
C LYS A 39 11.22 -3.09 -4.38
N CYS A 40 11.02 -3.37 -5.67
CA CYS A 40 10.68 -2.31 -6.61
C CYS A 40 9.23 -1.86 -6.40
N ALA A 41 9.04 -0.54 -6.39
CA ALA A 41 7.75 0.11 -6.33
C ALA A 41 7.66 1.12 -7.48
N PHE A 42 6.49 1.17 -8.10
CA PHE A 42 6.19 2.12 -9.16
C PHE A 42 5.27 3.21 -8.60
N GLY A 43 5.84 4.41 -8.41
CA GLY A 43 5.08 5.63 -8.10
C GLY A 43 5.07 6.56 -9.32
N MET A 44 5.50 7.81 -9.12
CA MET A 44 5.77 8.73 -10.23
C MET A 44 7.03 8.32 -11.02
N MET A 45 8.00 7.71 -10.34
CA MET A 45 9.21 7.13 -10.90
C MET A 45 9.42 5.74 -10.29
N VAL A 46 10.32 4.97 -10.90
CA VAL A 46 10.74 3.68 -10.31
C VAL A 46 11.65 3.94 -9.12
N GLU A 47 11.31 3.32 -8.00
CA GLU A 47 12.07 3.40 -6.77
C GLU A 47 12.08 2.06 -6.05
N CYS A 48 13.03 1.93 -5.14
CA CYS A 48 13.22 0.74 -4.32
C CYS A 48 12.75 1.06 -2.90
N CYS A 49 11.66 0.43 -2.49
CA CYS A 49 11.13 0.45 -1.12
C CYS A 49 11.81 -0.62 -0.28
N GLU A 50 11.96 -0.41 1.03
CA GLU A 50 12.29 -1.52 1.93
C GLU A 50 11.22 -2.61 1.84
N ALA A 51 11.65 -3.89 1.78
CA ALA A 51 10.73 -5.01 1.55
C ALA A 51 9.65 -5.12 2.64
N GLU A 52 10.00 -4.89 3.91
CA GLU A 52 9.06 -4.98 5.02
C GLU A 52 7.99 -3.89 4.95
N GLN A 53 8.40 -2.67 4.60
CA GLN A 53 7.48 -1.55 4.43
C GLN A 53 6.58 -1.75 3.21
N TYR A 54 7.16 -2.23 2.11
CA TYR A 54 6.39 -2.58 0.91
C TYR A 54 5.29 -3.58 1.24
N ASP A 55 5.63 -4.67 1.95
CA ASP A 55 4.65 -5.70 2.33
C ASP A 55 3.59 -5.17 3.31
N ALA A 56 3.99 -4.29 4.25
CA ALA A 56 3.06 -3.63 5.16
C ALA A 56 2.06 -2.73 4.42
N PHE A 57 2.54 -1.95 3.46
CA PHE A 57 1.70 -1.06 2.64
C PHE A 57 0.76 -1.88 1.74
N GLN A 58 1.26 -2.95 1.11
CA GLN A 58 0.43 -3.85 0.32
C GLN A 58 -0.68 -4.51 1.14
N ALA A 59 -0.40 -4.89 2.39
CA ALA A 59 -1.42 -5.43 3.30
C ALA A 59 -2.51 -4.39 3.66
N ALA A 60 -2.13 -3.12 3.76
CA ALA A 60 -3.06 -2.02 3.99
C ALA A 60 -3.96 -1.77 2.77
N PHE A 61 -3.40 -1.77 1.55
CA PHE A 61 -4.13 -1.58 0.29
C PHE A 61 -4.92 -2.81 -0.19
N ALA A 62 -4.70 -3.98 0.40
CA ALA A 62 -5.41 -5.20 -0.02
C ALA A 62 -6.94 -5.08 0.16
N GLU A 63 -7.67 -5.39 -0.91
CA GLU A 63 -9.15 -5.47 -0.95
C GLU A 63 -9.73 -6.40 0.14
N LYS A 64 -8.93 -7.37 0.59
CA LYS A 64 -9.30 -8.35 1.60
C LYS A 64 -8.54 -8.14 2.89
N CYS A 65 -9.22 -8.40 3.99
CA CYS A 65 -8.63 -8.48 5.32
C CYS A 65 -7.97 -9.85 5.55
N PRO A 66 -7.09 -9.98 6.56
CA PRO A 66 -6.43 -11.26 6.89
C PRO A 66 -7.41 -12.40 7.18
N ASP A 67 -8.63 -12.10 7.64
CA ASP A 67 -9.70 -13.06 7.87
C ASP A 67 -10.54 -13.37 6.61
N GLY A 68 -10.16 -12.85 5.45
CA GLY A 68 -10.86 -13.03 4.18
C GLY A 68 -12.07 -12.10 3.98
N SER A 69 -12.43 -11.30 4.98
CA SER A 69 -13.51 -10.32 4.85
C SER A 69 -13.13 -9.15 3.94
N ASN A 70 -14.11 -8.37 3.49
CA ASN A 70 -13.85 -7.17 2.69
C ASN A 70 -13.22 -6.07 3.55
N SER A 71 -12.22 -5.39 3.00
CA SER A 71 -11.72 -4.14 3.56
C SER A 71 -12.65 -2.98 3.21
N ALA A 72 -12.75 -1.99 4.09
CA ALA A 72 -13.34 -0.71 3.76
C ALA A 72 -12.52 -0.01 2.66
N GLY A 73 -13.23 0.55 1.69
CA GLY A 73 -12.66 1.24 0.56
C GLY A 73 -13.70 1.42 -0.53
N SER A 74 -13.29 2.04 -1.63
CA SER A 74 -14.12 2.27 -2.80
C SER A 74 -13.43 1.70 -4.03
N LYS A 75 -14.18 1.01 -4.89
CA LYS A 75 -13.66 0.58 -6.19
C LYS A 75 -14.10 1.59 -7.24
N ASP A 76 -13.17 2.42 -7.72
CA ASP A 76 -13.43 3.35 -8.81
C ASP A 76 -12.58 2.99 -10.03
N LYS A 77 -13.22 2.90 -11.20
CA LYS A 77 -12.55 2.71 -12.52
C LYS A 77 -11.49 1.61 -12.58
N GLY A 78 -11.69 0.51 -11.85
CA GLY A 78 -10.79 -0.65 -11.85
C GLY A 78 -9.67 -0.61 -10.80
N TYR A 79 -9.63 0.41 -9.95
CA TYR A 79 -8.71 0.54 -8.82
C TYR A 79 -9.48 0.49 -7.51
N PHE A 80 -8.92 -0.18 -6.49
CA PHE A 80 -9.46 -0.17 -5.13
C PHE A 80 -8.71 0.84 -4.29
N GLU A 81 -9.42 1.88 -3.88
CA GLU A 81 -8.95 2.88 -2.94
C GLU A 81 -9.26 2.39 -1.52
N ALA A 82 -8.25 1.85 -0.85
CA ALA A 82 -8.36 1.35 0.51
C ALA A 82 -8.43 2.50 1.52
N VAL A 83 -9.28 2.35 2.55
CA VAL A 83 -9.27 3.26 3.71
C VAL A 83 -8.58 2.56 4.88
N PHE A 84 -7.42 3.07 5.27
CA PHE A 84 -6.62 2.58 6.38
C PHE A 84 -6.04 3.75 7.17
N GLY A 85 -5.64 3.50 8.41
CA GLY A 85 -4.99 4.45 9.30
C GLY A 85 -3.74 3.82 9.91
N GLU A 86 -2.99 4.58 10.71
CA GLU A 86 -1.83 4.04 11.43
C GLU A 86 -2.27 3.00 12.47
N THR A 87 -3.29 3.36 13.24
CA THR A 87 -3.85 2.53 14.31
C THR A 87 -5.37 2.48 14.25
N CYS A 88 -5.96 1.56 15.00
CA CYS A 88 -7.42 1.50 15.15
C CYS A 88 -8.03 2.72 15.87
N ALA A 89 -7.22 3.50 16.59
CA ALA A 89 -7.71 4.74 17.19
C ALA A 89 -7.96 5.83 16.13
N ASP A 90 -7.30 5.74 14.97
CA ASP A 90 -7.41 6.70 13.88
C ASP A 90 -8.61 6.41 12.96
N LEU A 91 -9.32 5.29 13.17
CA LEU A 91 -10.34 4.80 12.28
C LEU A 91 -11.73 4.75 12.92
N VAL A 92 -12.69 5.36 12.23
CA VAL A 92 -14.12 5.20 12.52
C VAL A 92 -14.70 4.22 11.50
N CYS A 93 -14.87 2.97 11.91
CA CYS A 93 -15.42 1.93 11.05
C CYS A 93 -16.96 2.03 10.94
N LYS A 94 -17.49 1.73 9.75
CA LYS A 94 -18.94 1.72 9.52
C LYS A 94 -19.60 0.60 10.33
N LYS A 95 -20.91 0.72 10.56
CA LYS A 95 -21.70 -0.31 11.26
C LYS A 95 -21.53 -1.68 10.58
N GLY A 96 -21.20 -2.70 11.37
CA GLY A 96 -20.95 -4.06 10.87
C GLY A 96 -19.50 -4.34 10.44
N GLN A 97 -18.63 -3.34 10.55
CA GLN A 97 -17.18 -3.50 10.38
C GLN A 97 -16.49 -3.44 11.74
N LYS A 98 -15.34 -4.11 11.83
CA LYS A 98 -14.41 -4.06 12.97
C LYS A 98 -13.08 -3.50 12.50
N CYS A 99 -12.41 -2.73 13.34
CA CYS A 99 -11.04 -2.36 13.03
C CYS A 99 -10.10 -3.56 13.25
N VAL A 100 -9.13 -3.75 12.36
CA VAL A 100 -8.08 -4.75 12.45
C VAL A 100 -6.73 -4.07 12.21
N GLN A 101 -5.83 -4.19 13.18
CA GLN A 101 -4.42 -3.85 13.00
C GLN A 101 -3.78 -4.90 12.09
N VAL A 102 -3.54 -4.56 10.82
CA VAL A 102 -3.09 -5.54 9.80
C VAL A 102 -1.58 -5.77 9.84
N ASN A 103 -0.83 -4.81 10.36
CA ASN A 103 0.59 -4.92 10.67
C ASN A 103 0.98 -3.82 11.67
N LYS A 104 2.28 -3.72 11.98
CA LYS A 104 2.82 -2.76 12.95
C LYS A 104 2.61 -1.28 12.58
N HIS A 105 2.29 -0.98 11.33
CA HIS A 105 2.17 0.38 10.79
C HIS A 105 0.75 0.76 10.38
N PHE A 106 -0.12 -0.22 10.12
CA PHE A 106 -1.41 0.05 9.51
C PHE A 106 -2.55 -0.74 10.14
N ALA A 107 -3.68 -0.08 10.27
CA ALA A 107 -4.97 -0.65 10.63
C ALA A 107 -5.99 -0.39 9.52
N LYS A 108 -6.97 -1.28 9.36
CA LYS A 108 -8.09 -1.08 8.43
C LYS A 108 -9.41 -1.57 8.98
N CYS A 109 -10.50 -1.02 8.47
CA CYS A 109 -11.84 -1.49 8.79
C CYS A 109 -12.19 -2.72 7.96
N CYS A 110 -12.49 -3.82 8.64
CA CYS A 110 -12.73 -5.13 8.06
C CYS A 110 -14.15 -5.61 8.35
N GLY A 111 -14.75 -6.28 7.38
CA GLY A 111 -16.12 -6.78 7.48
C GLY A 111 -17.13 -5.85 6.81
N GLY A 112 -18.41 -6.12 7.05
CA GLY A 112 -19.50 -5.67 6.20
C GLY A 112 -19.75 -6.65 5.06
N LYS A 113 -21.02 -6.72 4.63
CA LYS A 113 -21.45 -7.51 3.47
C LYS A 113 -21.05 -6.82 2.19
#